data_AF-A0A956YBV7-F1
#
_entry.id   AF-A0A956YBV7-F1
#
_cell.length_a   1.000
_cell.length_b   1.000
_cell.length_c   1.000
_cell.angle_alpha   90.00
_cell.angle_beta   90.00
_cell.angle_gamma   90.00
#
_symmetry.space_group_name_H-M   'P 1'
#
loop_
_entity.id
_entity.type
_entity.pdbx_description
1 polymer ?
#
loop_
_entity_poly.entity_id
_entity_poly.type
_entity_poly.pdbx_seq_one_letter_code
_entity_poly.pdbx_strand_id
1 'polypeptide(L)'
;MPRVVLVHITTLIGATWAMALHIFLSATGDSWLSPERVGDALGYGLIFGHIFALAVALLYITAQKVRSFAIRMVVAATIGLFLGTLAWWTHTVLYLRNTSPDWNALLIGGAGLSVGMIAATILRLPRIVMAVITFAGIFSSVMYLYASFDQSRMLVQPPMALLYFRPEYPGLAWLVSAGFAALIAISSAVFFTPHQHSTQS
;
A
#
# COMPACT_ATOMS: atom_id res chain seq x y z
N MET A 1 21.64 -0.55 12.21
CA MET A 1 21.50 0.04 10.86
C MET A 1 21.22 -0.97 9.74
N PRO A 2 21.92 -2.11 9.57
CA PRO A 2 21.76 -2.94 8.37
C PRO A 2 20.34 -3.51 8.17
N ARG A 3 19.61 -3.80 9.26
CA ARG A 3 18.22 -4.29 9.17
C ARG A 3 17.22 -3.25 8.65
N VAL A 4 17.41 -1.97 8.97
CA VAL A 4 16.51 -0.89 8.47
C VAL A 4 16.63 -0.78 6.96
N VAL A 5 17.87 -0.83 6.45
CA VAL A 5 18.15 -0.80 5.02
C VAL A 5 17.51 -1.99 4.31
N LEU A 6 17.62 -3.20 4.88
CA LEU A 6 16.99 -4.39 4.32
C LEU A 6 15.46 -4.28 4.28
N VAL A 7 14.83 -3.82 5.37
CA VAL A 7 13.38 -3.56 5.43
C VAL A 7 12.97 -2.55 4.35
N HIS A 8 13.74 -1.48 4.18
CA HIS A 8 13.46 -0.46 3.18
C HIS A 8 13.56 -1.03 1.75
N ILE A 9 14.68 -1.66 1.38
CA ILE A 9 14.91 -2.18 0.03
C ILE A 9 13.85 -3.22 -0.36
N THR A 10 13.51 -4.12 0.54
CA THR A 10 12.56 -5.21 0.27
C THR A 10 11.13 -4.68 0.13
N THR A 11 10.74 -3.76 1.01
CA THR A 11 9.46 -3.06 0.92
C THR A 11 9.39 -2.23 -0.37
N LEU A 12 10.48 -1.54 -0.73
CA LEU A 12 10.58 -0.75 -1.95
C LEU A 12 10.35 -1.63 -3.18
N ILE A 13 11.05 -2.76 -3.29
CA ILE A 13 10.90 -3.71 -4.39
C ILE A 13 9.45 -4.19 -4.46
N GLY A 14 8.90 -4.68 -3.35
CA GLY A 14 7.54 -5.22 -3.34
C GLY A 14 6.44 -4.21 -3.66
N ALA A 15 6.52 -3.00 -3.10
CA ALA A 15 5.57 -1.93 -3.38
C ALA A 15 5.71 -1.37 -4.81
N THR A 16 6.94 -1.33 -5.35
CA THR A 16 7.18 -0.99 -6.76
C THR A 16 6.51 -2.01 -7.67
N TRP A 17 6.72 -3.31 -7.42
CA TRP A 17 6.09 -4.38 -8.19
C TRP A 17 4.58 -4.39 -8.04
N ALA A 18 4.03 -4.10 -6.86
CA ALA A 18 2.60 -4.01 -6.63
C ALA A 18 1.95 -2.94 -7.52
N MET A 19 2.54 -1.75 -7.53
CA MET A 19 2.04 -0.64 -8.35
C MET A 19 2.29 -0.88 -9.85
N ALA A 20 3.44 -1.43 -10.23
CA ALA A 20 3.70 -1.82 -11.61
C ALA A 20 2.66 -2.86 -12.10
N LEU A 21 2.39 -3.91 -11.30
CA LEU A 21 1.37 -4.90 -11.62
C LEU A 21 0.00 -4.27 -11.84
N HIS A 22 -0.40 -3.33 -10.97
CA HIS A 22 -1.64 -2.56 -11.15
C HIS A 22 -1.67 -1.84 -12.51
N ILE A 23 -0.61 -1.13 -12.87
CA ILE A 23 -0.52 -0.39 -14.14
C ILE A 23 -0.59 -1.36 -15.34
N PHE A 24 0.13 -2.47 -15.30
CA PHE A 24 0.12 -3.47 -16.37
C PHE A 24 -1.25 -4.13 -16.57
N LEU A 25 -1.94 -4.46 -15.48
CA LEU A 25 -3.26 -5.10 -15.54
C LEU A 25 -4.38 -4.12 -15.92
N SER A 26 -4.24 -2.85 -15.57
CA SER A 26 -5.28 -1.83 -15.79
C SER A 26 -5.20 -1.17 -17.17
N ALA A 27 -4.03 -1.18 -17.82
CA ALA A 27 -3.84 -0.72 -19.19
C ALA A 27 -4.27 -1.78 -20.24
N THR A 28 -5.54 -2.13 -20.29
CA THR A 28 -6.09 -3.10 -21.25
C THR A 28 -6.34 -2.46 -22.63
N GLY A 29 -5.32 -2.29 -23.47
CA GLY A 29 -5.53 -1.78 -24.84
C GLY A 29 -4.27 -1.41 -25.60
N ASP A 30 -3.24 -0.90 -24.92
CA ASP A 30 -1.93 -0.70 -25.55
C ASP A 30 -1.13 -2.01 -25.53
N SER A 31 -0.08 -2.08 -26.35
CA SER A 31 0.81 -3.23 -26.38
C SER A 31 1.42 -3.44 -24.99
N TRP A 32 1.47 -4.71 -24.56
CA TRP A 32 1.98 -5.07 -23.23
C TRP A 32 3.39 -4.53 -22.96
N LEU A 33 4.21 -4.39 -24.00
CA LEU A 33 5.59 -3.91 -23.91
C LEU A 33 5.77 -2.52 -24.55
N SER A 34 4.71 -1.70 -24.62
CA SER A 34 4.85 -0.30 -25.05
C SER A 34 5.84 0.41 -24.12
N PRO A 35 6.82 1.17 -24.65
CA PRO A 35 7.76 1.95 -23.84
C PRO A 35 7.07 2.85 -22.82
N GLU A 36 5.92 3.42 -23.15
CA GLU A 36 5.11 4.29 -22.31
C GLU A 36 4.63 3.54 -21.07
N ARG A 37 4.00 2.37 -21.24
CA ARG A 37 3.52 1.53 -20.13
C ARG A 37 4.65 1.07 -19.22
N VAL A 38 5.76 0.63 -19.80
CA VAL A 38 6.93 0.20 -19.02
C VAL A 38 7.51 1.38 -18.24
N GLY A 39 7.61 2.55 -18.87
CA GLY A 39 8.07 3.79 -18.25
C GLY A 39 7.16 4.23 -17.10
N ASP A 40 5.85 4.24 -17.30
CA ASP A 40 4.87 4.59 -16.27
C ASP A 40 4.89 3.58 -15.11
N ALA A 41 4.88 2.28 -15.41
CA ALA A 41 4.90 1.23 -14.41
C ALA A 41 6.14 1.32 -13.50
N LEU A 42 7.32 1.53 -14.09
CA LEU A 42 8.56 1.68 -13.34
C LEU A 42 8.63 3.03 -12.61
N GLY A 43 8.29 4.14 -13.28
CA GLY A 43 8.36 5.48 -12.72
C GLY A 43 7.42 5.66 -11.54
N TYR A 44 6.12 5.44 -11.74
CA TYR A 44 5.13 5.56 -10.67
C TYR A 44 5.24 4.45 -9.65
N GLY A 45 5.66 3.25 -10.06
CA GLY A 45 5.97 2.17 -9.15
C GLY A 45 7.08 2.56 -8.17
N LEU A 46 8.18 3.13 -8.66
CA LEU A 46 9.29 3.58 -7.82
C LEU A 46 8.88 4.71 -6.88
N ILE A 47 8.10 5.69 -7.35
CA ILE A 47 7.62 6.80 -6.49
C ILE A 47 6.77 6.25 -5.35
N PHE A 48 5.76 5.43 -5.67
CA PHE A 48 4.90 4.80 -4.67
C PHE A 48 5.73 3.92 -3.72
N GLY A 49 6.62 3.10 -4.27
CA GLY A 49 7.48 2.19 -3.54
C GLY A 49 8.38 2.91 -2.54
N HIS A 50 8.97 4.05 -2.89
CA HIS A 50 9.81 4.84 -1.98
C HIS A 50 9.01 5.41 -0.81
N ILE A 51 7.83 5.98 -1.08
CA ILE A 51 6.97 6.55 -0.03
C ILE A 51 6.55 5.45 0.95
N PHE A 52 6.12 4.31 0.43
CA PHE A 52 5.68 3.18 1.24
C PHE A 52 6.85 2.55 2.03
N ALA A 53 8.01 2.36 1.39
CA ALA A 53 9.21 1.84 2.04
C ALA A 53 9.77 2.76 3.11
N LEU A 54 9.65 4.09 2.92
CA LEU A 54 9.99 5.06 3.95
C LEU A 54 9.06 4.92 5.16
N ALA A 55 7.75 4.76 4.93
CA ALA A 55 6.78 4.55 6.01
C ALA A 55 7.14 3.31 6.84
N VAL A 56 7.35 2.17 6.19
CA VAL A 56 7.69 0.92 6.89
C VAL A 56 9.03 1.03 7.63
N ALA A 57 10.04 1.66 7.04
CA ALA A 57 11.34 1.86 7.69
C ALA A 57 11.25 2.77 8.93
N LEU A 58 10.51 3.88 8.86
CA LEU A 58 10.28 4.77 10.00
C LEU A 58 9.53 4.06 11.12
N LEU A 59 8.52 3.26 10.78
CA LEU A 59 7.76 2.48 11.75
C LEU A 59 8.61 1.43 12.44
N TYR A 60 9.47 0.74 11.69
CA TYR A 60 10.43 -0.19 12.24
C TYR A 60 11.40 0.48 13.23
N ILE A 61 11.90 1.69 12.92
CA ILE A 61 12.73 2.47 13.85
C ILE A 61 11.94 2.86 15.10
N THR A 62 10.72 3.37 14.94
CA THR A 62 9.84 3.76 16.04
C THR A 62 9.55 2.58 16.97
N ALA A 63 9.27 1.40 16.40
CA ALA A 63 9.00 0.17 17.16
C ALA A 63 10.15 -0.20 18.11
N GLN A 64 11.40 0.09 17.70
CA GLN A 64 12.60 -0.20 18.49
C GLN A 64 12.91 0.87 19.54
N LYS A 65 12.63 2.14 19.24
CA LYS A 65 12.99 3.27 20.11
C LYS A 65 11.93 3.62 21.15
N VAL A 66 10.65 3.44 20.81
CA VAL A 66 9.53 3.84 21.67
C VAL A 66 9.05 2.64 22.48
N ARG A 67 9.22 2.71 23.81
CA ARG A 67 8.81 1.63 24.72
C ARG A 67 7.29 1.61 24.98
N SER A 68 6.69 2.79 25.11
CA SER A 68 5.26 2.91 25.43
C SER A 68 4.39 2.40 24.29
N PHE A 69 3.48 1.48 24.61
CA PHE A 69 2.54 0.91 23.66
C PHE A 69 1.63 1.98 23.04
N ALA A 70 1.07 2.87 23.85
CA ALA A 70 0.17 3.92 23.39
C ALA A 70 0.89 4.89 22.43
N ILE A 71 2.12 5.31 22.77
CA ILE A 71 2.89 6.22 21.92
C ILE A 71 3.26 5.52 20.61
N ARG A 72 3.67 4.25 20.64
CA ARG A 72 3.91 3.48 19.40
C ARG A 72 2.68 3.42 18.52
N MET A 73 1.50 3.21 19.09
CA MET A 73 0.25 3.16 18.33
C MET A 73 -0.07 4.48 17.66
N VAL A 74 0.01 5.58 18.41
CA VAL A 74 -0.24 6.93 17.86
C VAL A 74 0.76 7.26 16.76
N VAL A 75 2.06 7.06 17.01
CA VAL A 75 3.09 7.32 16.00
C VAL A 75 2.90 6.42 14.78
N ALA A 76 2.53 5.15 14.98
CA ALA A 76 2.31 4.22 13.88
C ALA A 76 1.10 4.61 13.02
N ALA A 77 0.00 4.98 13.65
CA ALA A 77 -1.18 5.47 12.98
C ALA A 77 -0.89 6.77 12.21
N THR A 78 -0.22 7.73 12.83
CA THR A 78 0.10 9.02 12.20
C THR A 78 1.03 8.85 10.99
N ILE A 79 2.14 8.10 11.14
CA ILE A 79 3.09 7.88 10.03
C ILE A 79 2.43 7.07 8.91
N GLY A 80 1.74 5.99 9.27
CA GLY A 80 1.07 5.12 8.30
C GLY A 80 -0.03 5.85 7.53
N LEU A 81 -0.88 6.60 8.22
CA LEU A 81 -1.94 7.38 7.59
C LEU A 81 -1.36 8.48 6.70
N PHE A 82 -0.41 9.27 7.20
CA PHE A 82 0.17 10.38 6.44
C PHE A 82 0.89 9.89 5.17
N LEU A 83 1.81 8.93 5.30
CA LEU A 83 2.57 8.43 4.15
C LEU A 83 1.73 7.54 3.23
N GLY A 84 0.76 6.79 3.77
CA GLY A 84 -0.20 6.04 2.96
C GLY A 84 -1.08 6.98 2.13
N THR A 85 -1.61 8.05 2.74
CA THR A 85 -2.38 9.08 2.04
C THR A 85 -1.52 9.78 0.98
N LEU A 86 -0.26 10.09 1.31
CA LEU A 86 0.69 10.69 0.35
C LEU A 86 0.97 9.74 -0.82
N ALA A 87 1.14 8.45 -0.58
CA ALA A 87 1.35 7.46 -1.63
C ALA A 87 0.15 7.43 -2.61
N TRP A 88 -1.07 7.40 -2.09
CA TRP A 88 -2.28 7.48 -2.91
C TRP A 88 -2.44 8.83 -3.62
N TRP A 89 -2.09 9.92 -2.95
CA TRP A 89 -2.12 11.25 -3.54
C TRP A 89 -1.17 11.35 -4.73
N THR A 90 0.08 10.88 -4.58
CA THR A 90 1.05 10.88 -5.70
C THR A 90 0.59 10.01 -6.86
N HIS A 91 0.03 8.83 -6.59
CA HIS A 91 -0.57 7.99 -7.62
C HIS A 91 -1.71 8.73 -8.35
N THR A 92 -2.63 9.31 -7.61
CA THR A 92 -3.81 9.97 -8.17
C THR A 92 -3.45 11.22 -8.99
N VAL A 93 -2.58 12.06 -8.45
CA VAL A 93 -2.24 13.35 -9.07
C VAL A 93 -1.24 13.18 -10.20
N LEU A 94 -0.23 12.33 -10.04
CA LEU A 94 0.84 12.19 -11.03
C LEU A 94 0.48 11.18 -12.12
N TYR A 95 -0.02 9.99 -11.73
CA TYR A 95 -0.35 8.94 -12.69
C TYR A 95 -1.75 9.13 -13.29
N LEU A 96 -2.78 9.28 -12.47
CA LEU A 96 -4.15 9.49 -12.98
C LEU A 96 -4.41 10.92 -13.46
N ARG A 97 -3.46 11.84 -13.24
CA ARG A 97 -3.55 13.26 -13.65
C ARG A 97 -4.80 13.96 -13.12
N ASN A 98 -5.34 13.49 -11.99
CA ASN A 98 -6.49 14.10 -11.35
C ASN A 98 -6.07 15.29 -10.49
N THR A 99 -6.43 16.50 -10.91
CA THR A 99 -6.06 17.75 -10.24
C THR A 99 -6.92 18.07 -9.00
N SER A 100 -8.03 17.36 -8.82
CA SER A 100 -8.94 17.50 -7.68
C SER A 100 -9.19 16.14 -7.02
N PRO A 101 -8.17 15.54 -6.36
CA PRO A 101 -8.33 14.24 -5.73
C PRO A 101 -9.30 14.30 -4.54
N ASP A 102 -10.13 13.27 -4.39
CA ASP A 102 -11.02 13.13 -3.24
C ASP A 102 -10.22 12.76 -1.98
N TRP A 103 -10.05 13.73 -1.09
CA TRP A 103 -9.30 13.56 0.16
C TRP A 103 -9.85 12.47 1.06
N ASN A 104 -11.16 12.22 1.08
CA ASN A 104 -11.74 11.17 1.90
C ASN A 104 -11.32 9.80 1.37
N ALA A 105 -11.37 9.60 0.06
CA ALA A 105 -10.87 8.39 -0.57
C ALA A 105 -9.37 8.17 -0.30
N LEU A 106 -8.55 9.23 -0.40
CA LEU A 106 -7.12 9.16 -0.09
C LEU A 106 -6.86 8.77 1.38
N LEU A 107 -7.61 9.35 2.33
CA LEU A 107 -7.49 9.04 3.76
C LEU A 107 -7.91 7.60 4.06
N ILE A 108 -9.00 7.11 3.45
CA ILE A 108 -9.44 5.72 3.59
C ILE A 108 -8.39 4.76 3.00
N GLY A 109 -7.81 5.11 1.85
CA GLY A 109 -6.69 4.38 1.26
C GLY A 109 -5.45 4.35 2.16
N GLY A 110 -5.10 5.51 2.74
CA GLY A 110 -3.99 5.63 3.69
C GLY A 110 -4.23 4.82 4.95
N ALA A 111 -5.46 4.84 5.47
CA ALA A 111 -5.87 4.00 6.60
C ALA A 111 -5.69 2.52 6.27
N GLY A 112 -6.17 2.05 5.11
CA GLY A 112 -5.99 0.66 4.66
C GLY A 112 -4.52 0.22 4.58
N LEU A 113 -3.64 1.06 4.03
CA LEU A 113 -2.19 0.80 4.01
C LEU A 113 -1.57 0.74 5.41
N SER A 114 -2.08 1.53 6.35
CA SER A 114 -1.55 1.61 7.72
C SER A 114 -1.92 0.41 8.61
N VAL A 115 -3.05 -0.28 8.35
CA VAL A 115 -3.53 -1.42 9.15
C VAL A 115 -2.43 -2.47 9.36
N GLY A 116 -1.82 -2.90 8.26
CA GLY A 116 -0.74 -3.90 8.29
C GLY A 116 0.48 -3.43 9.08
N MET A 117 0.83 -2.15 8.94
CA MET A 117 1.99 -1.57 9.61
C MET A 117 1.77 -1.41 11.12
N ILE A 118 0.55 -1.02 11.53
CA ILE A 118 0.12 -0.93 12.92
C ILE A 118 0.17 -2.33 13.55
N ALA A 119 -0.41 -3.33 12.88
CA ALA A 119 -0.40 -4.71 13.35
C ALA A 119 1.05 -5.23 13.53
N ALA A 120 1.91 -4.96 12.55
CA ALA A 120 3.31 -5.40 12.58
C ALA A 120 4.14 -4.71 13.67
N THR A 121 3.87 -3.43 13.94
CA THR A 121 4.59 -2.65 14.94
C THR A 121 4.16 -2.99 16.37
N ILE A 122 2.90 -3.38 16.55
CA ILE A 122 2.27 -3.46 17.87
C ILE A 122 2.10 -4.91 18.35
N LEU A 123 1.54 -5.78 17.49
CA LEU A 123 0.91 -7.02 17.95
C LEU A 123 1.88 -8.22 17.99
N ARG A 124 3.13 -8.07 17.56
CA ARG A 124 4.16 -9.15 17.54
C ARG A 124 3.62 -10.49 17.00
N LEU A 125 2.76 -10.42 15.99
CA LEU A 125 2.05 -11.59 15.45
C LEU A 125 2.97 -12.42 14.55
N PRO A 126 2.64 -13.70 14.30
CA PRO A 126 3.31 -14.50 13.28
C PRO A 126 3.26 -13.82 11.90
N ARG A 127 4.30 -14.02 11.08
CA ARG A 127 4.43 -13.37 9.76
C ARG A 127 3.20 -13.57 8.87
N ILE A 128 2.65 -14.78 8.86
CA ILE A 128 1.48 -15.13 8.06
C ILE A 128 0.26 -14.32 8.52
N VAL A 129 0.05 -14.19 9.84
CA VAL A 129 -1.06 -13.42 10.40
C VAL A 129 -0.91 -11.94 10.07
N MET A 130 0.30 -11.39 10.20
CA MET A 130 0.58 -10.00 9.79
C MET A 130 0.30 -9.78 8.31
N ALA A 131 0.76 -10.69 7.43
CA ALA A 131 0.50 -10.61 6.00
C ALA A 131 -1.01 -10.63 5.69
N VAL A 132 -1.78 -11.50 6.36
CA VAL A 132 -3.23 -11.57 6.21
C VAL A 132 -3.91 -10.27 6.66
N ILE A 133 -3.48 -9.68 7.79
CA ILE A 133 -4.03 -8.40 8.27
C ILE A 133 -3.70 -7.26 7.32
N THR A 134 -2.46 -7.18 6.83
CA THR A 134 -2.04 -6.19 5.83
C THR A 134 -2.86 -6.34 4.55
N PHE A 135 -2.98 -7.57 4.05
CA PHE A 135 -3.78 -7.88 2.88
C PHE A 135 -5.22 -7.43 3.08
N ALA A 136 -5.87 -7.85 4.17
CA ALA A 136 -7.26 -7.52 4.44
C ALA A 136 -7.49 -6.00 4.56
N GLY A 137 -6.60 -5.28 5.22
CA GLY A 137 -6.69 -3.82 5.36
C GLY A 137 -6.61 -3.08 4.03
N ILE A 138 -5.63 -3.43 3.19
CA ILE A 138 -5.46 -2.82 1.86
C ILE A 138 -6.59 -3.23 0.93
N PHE A 139 -6.89 -4.53 0.89
CA PHE A 139 -7.88 -5.09 -0.01
C PHE A 139 -9.27 -4.54 0.29
N SER A 140 -9.67 -4.49 1.57
CA SER A 140 -10.98 -3.97 1.96
C SER A 140 -11.12 -2.47 1.66
N SER A 141 -10.10 -1.64 1.90
CA SER A 141 -10.18 -0.20 1.60
C SER A 141 -10.31 0.06 0.10
N VAL A 142 -9.53 -0.64 -0.72
CA VAL A 142 -9.59 -0.54 -2.19
C VAL A 142 -10.96 -1.00 -2.71
N MET A 143 -11.44 -2.17 -2.25
CA MET A 143 -12.72 -2.71 -2.69
C MET A 143 -13.92 -1.88 -2.21
N TYR A 144 -13.85 -1.30 -1.01
CA TYR A 144 -14.87 -0.38 -0.52
C TYR A 144 -14.99 0.87 -1.40
N LEU A 145 -13.86 1.48 -1.77
CA LEU A 145 -13.86 2.66 -2.65
C LEU A 145 -14.26 2.31 -4.07
N TYR A 146 -13.87 1.13 -4.58
CA TYR A 146 -14.36 0.63 -5.85
C TYR A 146 -15.88 0.44 -5.86
N ALA A 147 -16.45 -0.21 -4.84
CA ALA A 147 -17.90 -0.41 -4.75
C ALA A 147 -18.65 0.93 -4.67
N SER A 148 -18.11 1.89 -3.92
CA SER A 148 -18.65 3.25 -3.83
C SER A 148 -18.63 3.97 -5.18
N PHE A 149 -17.53 3.84 -5.92
CA PHE A 149 -17.38 4.36 -7.28
C PHE A 149 -18.38 3.71 -8.24
N ASP A 150 -18.46 2.38 -8.27
CA ASP A 150 -19.31 1.66 -9.23
C ASP A 150 -20.80 1.99 -9.05
N GLN A 151 -21.27 2.09 -7.80
CA GLN A 151 -22.65 2.49 -7.49
C GLN A 151 -22.97 3.93 -7.92
N SER A 152 -21.96 4.80 -7.93
CA SER A 152 -22.11 6.25 -8.13
C SER A 152 -21.56 6.73 -9.46
N ARG A 153 -21.14 5.83 -10.36
CA ARG A 153 -20.40 6.15 -11.59
C ARG A 153 -21.17 7.03 -12.58
N MET A 154 -22.50 7.06 -12.48
CA MET A 154 -23.39 7.87 -13.33
C MET A 154 -23.63 9.28 -12.75
N LEU A 155 -23.13 9.57 -11.54
CA LEU A 155 -23.20 10.91 -10.97
C LEU A 155 -22.27 11.86 -11.71
N VAL A 156 -22.59 13.16 -11.65
CA VAL A 156 -21.76 14.22 -12.25
C VAL A 156 -20.33 14.22 -11.69
N GLN A 157 -20.16 13.80 -10.43
CA GLN A 157 -18.88 13.65 -9.76
C GLN A 157 -18.87 12.36 -8.93
N PRO A 158 -18.47 11.23 -9.53
CA PRO A 158 -18.37 9.97 -8.80
C PRO A 158 -17.22 10.00 -7.78
N PRO A 159 -17.34 9.28 -6.64
CA PRO A 159 -16.27 9.15 -5.66
C PRO A 159 -15.06 8.43 -6.28
N MET A 160 -13.86 8.78 -5.83
CA MET A 160 -12.63 8.33 -6.48
C MET A 160 -12.30 6.86 -6.17
N ALA A 161 -12.02 6.07 -7.21
CA ALA A 161 -11.35 4.79 -7.05
C ALA A 161 -9.84 4.99 -6.83
N LEU A 162 -9.24 4.25 -5.88
CA LEU A 162 -7.81 4.37 -5.59
C LEU A 162 -6.92 3.74 -6.65
N LEU A 163 -7.40 2.65 -7.25
CA LEU A 163 -6.77 2.02 -8.40
C LEU A 163 -7.64 2.28 -9.62
N TYR A 164 -7.01 2.48 -10.76
CA TYR A 164 -7.73 2.55 -12.01
C TYR A 164 -8.39 1.20 -12.33
N PHE A 165 -9.71 1.22 -12.49
CA PHE A 165 -10.50 0.08 -12.92
C PHE A 165 -11.28 0.48 -14.17
N ARG A 166 -11.16 -0.33 -15.22
CA ARG A 166 -11.97 -0.14 -16.42
C ARG A 166 -13.41 -0.61 -16.15
N PRO A 167 -14.43 0.25 -16.32
CA PRO A 167 -15.83 -0.14 -16.09
C PRO A 167 -16.28 -1.33 -16.94
N GLU A 168 -15.65 -1.54 -18.09
CA GLU A 168 -15.96 -2.63 -19.03
C GLU A 168 -15.51 -4.00 -18.50
N TYR A 169 -14.59 -4.04 -17.53
CA TYR A 169 -14.00 -5.27 -17.00
C TYR A 169 -14.07 -5.32 -15.46
N PRO A 170 -15.28 -5.36 -14.86
CA PRO A 170 -15.46 -5.34 -13.41
C PRO A 170 -14.78 -6.54 -12.71
N GLY A 171 -14.67 -7.68 -13.40
CA GLY A 171 -13.97 -8.86 -12.87
C GLY A 171 -12.47 -8.65 -12.63
N LEU A 172 -11.84 -7.69 -13.31
CA LEU A 172 -10.43 -7.36 -13.09
C LEU A 172 -10.20 -6.60 -11.79
N ALA A 173 -11.23 -5.93 -11.24
CA ALA A 173 -11.08 -5.13 -10.03
C ALA A 173 -10.60 -5.96 -8.84
N TRP A 174 -11.17 -7.16 -8.69
CA TRP A 174 -10.76 -8.12 -7.66
C TRP A 174 -9.34 -8.61 -7.86
N LEU A 175 -8.98 -8.99 -9.09
CA LEU A 175 -7.65 -9.51 -9.41
C LEU A 175 -6.56 -8.47 -9.18
N VAL A 176 -6.78 -7.23 -9.65
CA VAL A 176 -5.86 -6.11 -9.49
C VAL A 176 -5.70 -5.75 -8.01
N SER A 177 -6.81 -5.61 -7.29
CA SER A 177 -6.79 -5.26 -5.86
C SER A 177 -6.12 -6.34 -5.02
N ALA A 178 -6.42 -7.62 -5.29
CA ALA A 178 -5.84 -8.76 -4.59
C ALA A 178 -4.34 -8.89 -4.90
N GLY A 179 -3.95 -8.77 -6.17
CA GLY A 179 -2.54 -8.82 -6.57
C GLY A 179 -1.71 -7.71 -5.94
N PHE A 180 -2.23 -6.47 -5.97
CA PHE A 180 -1.63 -5.31 -5.31
C PHE A 180 -1.47 -5.53 -3.80
N ALA A 181 -2.57 -5.88 -3.12
CA ALA A 181 -2.57 -6.09 -1.68
C ALA A 181 -1.65 -7.24 -1.26
N ALA A 182 -1.62 -8.34 -2.02
CA ALA A 182 -0.78 -9.50 -1.74
C ALA A 182 0.71 -9.18 -1.86
N LEU A 183 1.13 -8.47 -2.93
CA LEU A 183 2.52 -8.07 -3.11
C LEU A 183 3.01 -7.17 -1.98
N ILE A 184 2.19 -6.19 -1.56
CA ILE A 184 2.51 -5.33 -0.42
C ILE A 184 2.55 -6.14 0.89
N ALA A 185 1.56 -7.01 1.13
CA ALA A 185 1.49 -7.82 2.34
C ALA A 185 2.69 -8.76 2.49
N ILE A 186 3.07 -9.47 1.42
CA ILE A 186 4.19 -10.40 1.44
C ILE A 186 5.50 -9.65 1.66
N SER A 187 5.75 -8.58 0.89
CA SER A 187 7.01 -7.84 0.97
C SER A 187 7.21 -7.13 2.30
N SER A 188 6.15 -6.62 2.90
CA SER A 188 6.20 -5.96 4.21
C SER A 188 6.29 -6.95 5.38
N ALA A 189 5.69 -8.15 5.29
CA ALA A 189 5.64 -9.12 6.39
C ALA A 189 6.96 -9.86 6.66
N VAL A 190 7.87 -9.93 5.67
CA VAL A 190 9.08 -10.78 5.73
C VAL A 190 10.06 -10.34 6.84
N PHE A 191 10.00 -9.09 7.34
CA PHE A 191 11.05 -8.53 8.20
C PHE A 191 10.62 -8.09 9.61
N PHE A 192 9.34 -8.22 9.99
CA PHE A 192 8.85 -7.80 11.31
C PHE A 192 8.98 -8.83 12.43
N THR A 193 9.54 -10.02 12.17
CA THR A 193 9.81 -10.96 13.26
C THR A 193 10.93 -10.45 14.15
N PRO A 194 10.68 -10.18 15.45
CA PRO A 194 11.77 -10.10 16.39
C PRO A 194 12.44 -11.48 16.39
N HIS A 195 13.75 -11.53 16.17
CA HIS A 195 14.52 -12.68 16.65
C HIS A 195 14.22 -12.76 18.13
N GLN A 196 13.45 -13.77 18.54
CA GLN A 196 13.46 -14.19 19.92
C GLN A 196 14.92 -14.53 20.20
N HIS A 197 15.61 -13.62 20.90
CA HIS A 197 16.86 -13.99 21.53
C HIS A 197 16.50 -15.15 22.44
N SER A 198 16.87 -16.35 22.00
CA SER A 198 17.11 -17.50 22.84
C SER A 198 18.13 -17.02 23.89
N THR A 199 17.61 -16.43 24.94
CA THR A 199 18.30 -16.33 26.22
C THR A 199 18.29 -17.76 26.75
N GLN A 200 19.20 -18.56 26.19
CA GLN A 200 19.65 -19.78 26.86
C GLN A 200 20.39 -19.29 28.11
N SER A 201 19.69 -19.49 29.23
CA SER A 201 20.24 -19.50 30.59
C SER A 201 21.36 -20.52 30.72
#